data_AF-F8L5I5-F1
#
_entry.id   AF-F8L5I5-F1
#
_cell.length_a   1.000
_cell.length_b   1.000
_cell.length_c   1.000
_cell.angle_alpha   90.00
_cell.angle_beta   90.00
_cell.angle_gamma   90.00
#
_symmetry.space_group_name_H-M   'P 1'
#
loop_
_entity.id
_entity.type
_entity.pdbx_description
1 polymer ?
#
loop_
_entity_poly.entity_id
_entity_poly.type
_entity_poly.pdbx_seq_one_letter_code
_entity_poly.pdbx_strand_id
1 'polypeptide(L)'
;MLVAAHSYTEGIFCLCQENRSPPSTVLLRSLCENLINARFLFCNRRKHTHVCYLDSLLERKKQLEHALKFLKRNPHRMAETNVSIKEVEKTLKKIATQEKKVRTKIEKFPGVLILGTQGRAHHVDKHNTDKQIESISLEWLYIFIFRNLSASTHMKSLDFKRYFKKEETEIVVFLSGNSDETKEMAALADYFYKELLRTFLKLFKSPLLSEFEKSYRT
;
A
#
# COMPACT_ATOMS: atom_id res chain seq x y z
N MET A 1 4.35 8.18 -1.39
CA MET A 1 5.05 6.92 -1.10
C MET A 1 5.97 7.09 0.10
N LEU A 2 7.05 7.89 0.05
CA LEU A 2 7.92 8.08 1.23
C LEU A 2 7.21 8.62 2.49
N VAL A 3 6.38 9.66 2.35
CA VAL A 3 5.60 10.19 3.49
C VAL A 3 4.69 9.11 4.08
N ALA A 4 3.97 8.38 3.23
CA ALA A 4 3.12 7.27 3.68
C ALA A 4 3.93 6.15 4.34
N ALA A 5 5.10 5.80 3.78
CA ALA A 5 5.99 4.81 4.36
C ALA A 5 6.52 5.24 5.72
N HIS A 6 6.87 6.52 5.88
CA HIS A 6 7.27 7.08 7.17
C HIS A 6 6.14 6.94 8.20
N SER A 7 4.92 7.38 7.86
CA SER A 7 3.76 7.28 8.75
C SER A 7 3.40 5.83 9.11
N TYR A 8 3.49 4.88 8.17
CA TYR A 8 3.27 3.46 8.48
C TYR A 8 4.36 2.88 9.37
N THR A 9 5.61 3.29 9.16
CA THR A 9 6.75 2.84 9.98
C THR A 9 6.60 3.36 11.42
N GLU A 10 6.32 4.65 11.58
CA GLU A 10 6.04 5.26 12.90
C GLU A 10 4.86 4.56 13.59
N GLY A 11 3.75 4.35 12.88
CA GLY A 11 2.60 3.62 13.41
C GLY A 11 2.94 2.20 13.86
N ILE A 12 3.78 1.47 13.12
CA ILE A 12 4.29 0.15 13.54
C ILE A 12 5.10 0.27 14.83
N PHE A 13 6.03 1.22 14.92
CA PHE A 13 6.85 1.40 16.12
C PHE A 13 6.01 1.71 17.35
N CYS A 14 5.03 2.61 17.25
CA CYS A 14 4.11 2.91 18.35
C CYS A 14 3.31 1.67 18.77
N LEU A 15 2.77 0.91 17.82
CA LEU A 15 2.02 -0.33 18.11
C LEU A 15 2.91 -1.42 18.73
N CYS A 16 4.18 -1.48 18.34
CA CYS A 16 5.15 -2.40 18.91
C CYS A 16 5.48 -2.03 20.36
N GLN A 17 5.62 -0.75 20.70
CA GLN A 17 5.81 -0.31 22.09
C GLN A 17 4.63 -0.71 22.99
N GLU A 18 3.42 -0.80 22.42
CA GLU A 18 2.21 -1.24 23.11
C GLU A 18 2.00 -2.78 23.08
N ASN A 19 2.95 -3.56 22.58
CA ASN A 19 2.84 -5.03 22.38
C ASN A 19 1.62 -5.45 21.52
N ARG A 20 1.28 -4.66 20.49
CA ARG A 20 0.17 -4.92 19.56
C ARG A 20 0.67 -5.44 18.22
N SER A 21 1.14 -6.70 18.19
CA SER A 21 1.73 -7.32 16.98
C SER A 21 0.74 -7.49 15.80
N PRO A 22 -0.57 -7.76 16.00
CA PRO A 22 -1.46 -7.96 14.85
C PRO A 22 -1.88 -6.66 14.11
N PRO A 23 -2.08 -5.51 14.78
CA PRO A 23 -2.23 -4.22 14.10
C PRO A 23 -0.97 -3.76 13.35
N SER A 24 0.23 -3.96 13.91
CA SER A 24 1.48 -3.60 13.23
C SER A 24 1.71 -4.45 11.98
N THR A 25 1.29 -5.70 12.05
CA THR A 25 1.26 -6.65 10.94
C THR A 25 0.40 -6.18 9.75
N VAL A 26 -0.73 -5.51 9.99
CA VAL A 26 -1.54 -4.89 8.91
C VAL A 26 -0.74 -3.83 8.16
N LEU A 27 0.03 -3.02 8.90
CA LEU A 27 0.77 -1.89 8.33
C LEU A 27 2.00 -2.34 7.53
N LEU A 28 2.59 -3.49 7.85
CA LEU A 28 3.68 -4.10 7.06
C LEU A 28 3.29 -4.37 5.62
N ARG A 29 2.03 -4.74 5.36
CA ARG A 29 1.53 -4.93 4.00
C ARG A 29 1.65 -3.62 3.20
N SER A 30 1.15 -2.52 3.73
CA SER A 30 1.20 -1.22 3.06
C SER A 30 2.65 -0.73 2.85
N LEU A 31 3.57 -1.08 3.74
CA LEU A 31 5.01 -0.83 3.56
C LEU A 31 5.59 -1.64 2.40
N CYS A 32 5.32 -2.95 2.35
CA CYS A 32 5.77 -3.82 1.27
C CYS A 32 5.20 -3.37 -0.09
N GLU A 33 3.92 -2.99 -0.15
CA GLU A 33 3.29 -2.46 -1.37
C GLU A 33 3.95 -1.15 -1.82
N ASN A 34 4.32 -0.27 -0.90
CA ASN A 34 5.10 0.92 -1.24
C ASN A 34 6.47 0.55 -1.81
N LEU A 35 7.18 -0.43 -1.22
CA LEU A 35 8.49 -0.87 -1.71
C LEU A 35 8.40 -1.43 -3.14
N ILE A 36 7.43 -2.30 -3.39
CA ILE A 36 7.15 -2.83 -4.74
C ILE A 36 6.90 -1.70 -5.72
N ASN A 37 6.06 -0.74 -5.36
CA ASN A 37 5.76 0.40 -6.23
C ASN A 37 6.99 1.28 -6.50
N ALA A 38 7.86 1.48 -5.49
CA ALA A 38 9.09 2.24 -5.66
C ALA A 38 10.08 1.51 -6.60
N ARG A 39 10.31 0.21 -6.40
CA ARG A 39 11.18 -0.58 -7.28
C ARG A 39 10.60 -0.70 -8.69
N PHE A 40 9.28 -0.81 -8.82
CA PHE A 40 8.61 -0.78 -10.12
C PHE A 40 8.90 0.53 -10.87
N LEU A 41 8.89 1.69 -10.20
CA LEU A 41 9.28 2.96 -10.83
C LEU A 41 10.75 2.98 -11.29
N PHE A 42 11.64 2.21 -10.66
CA PHE A 42 13.04 2.06 -11.10
C PHE A 42 13.17 1.30 -12.42
N CYS A 43 12.28 0.33 -12.68
CA CYS A 43 12.33 -0.47 -13.90
C CYS A 43 12.10 0.36 -15.19
N ASN A 44 11.15 1.30 -15.16
CA ASN A 44 10.90 2.26 -16.24
C ASN A 44 10.07 3.45 -15.73
N ARG A 45 10.74 4.47 -15.21
CA ARG A 45 10.09 5.61 -14.54
C ARG A 45 9.02 6.29 -15.38
N ARG A 46 9.23 6.50 -16.69
CA ARG A 46 8.29 7.26 -17.54
C ARG A 46 6.97 6.52 -17.72
N LYS A 47 7.02 5.25 -18.12
CA LYS A 47 5.83 4.42 -18.28
C LYS A 47 5.17 4.13 -16.93
N HIS A 48 5.96 3.69 -15.95
CA HIS A 48 5.44 3.15 -14.70
C HIS A 48 4.82 4.23 -13.80
N THR A 49 5.23 5.49 -13.93
CA THR A 49 4.51 6.61 -13.29
C THR A 49 3.06 6.68 -13.75
N HIS A 50 2.82 6.55 -15.07
CA HIS A 50 1.46 6.57 -15.62
C HIS A 50 0.66 5.32 -15.23
N VAL A 51 1.31 4.16 -15.17
CA VAL A 51 0.68 2.91 -14.70
C VAL A 51 0.26 3.02 -13.24
N CYS A 52 1.13 3.54 -12.36
CA CYS A 52 0.78 3.78 -10.96
C CYS A 52 -0.40 4.75 -10.80
N TYR A 53 -0.43 5.81 -11.63
CA TYR A 53 -1.54 6.75 -11.65
C TYR A 53 -2.84 6.13 -12.16
N LEU A 54 -2.77 5.27 -13.18
CA LEU A 54 -3.91 4.53 -13.70
C LEU A 54 -4.54 3.63 -12.62
N ASP A 55 -3.73 2.86 -11.88
CA ASP A 55 -4.25 2.02 -10.79
C ASP A 55 -4.95 2.84 -9.70
N SER A 56 -4.41 4.00 -9.34
CA SER A 56 -5.08 4.90 -8.39
C SER A 56 -6.43 5.39 -8.90
N LEU A 57 -6.54 5.70 -10.20
CA LEU A 57 -7.81 6.08 -10.82
C LEU A 57 -8.81 4.91 -10.83
N LEU A 58 -8.36 3.70 -11.16
CA LEU A 58 -9.20 2.51 -11.22
C LEU A 58 -9.74 2.13 -9.83
N GLU A 59 -8.89 2.17 -8.80
CA GLU A 59 -9.31 1.90 -7.42
C GLU A 59 -10.32 2.95 -6.93
N ARG A 60 -10.05 4.24 -7.18
CA ARG A 60 -10.99 5.32 -6.83
C ARG A 60 -12.32 5.18 -7.58
N LYS A 61 -12.30 4.78 -8.85
CA LYS A 61 -13.49 4.51 -9.65
C LYS A 61 -14.33 3.40 -9.01
N LYS A 62 -13.70 2.27 -8.68
CA LYS A 62 -14.34 1.12 -8.03
C LYS A 62 -14.98 1.51 -6.69
N GLN A 63 -14.27 2.28 -5.86
CA GLN A 63 -14.80 2.77 -4.58
C GLN A 63 -16.02 3.67 -4.76
N LEU A 64 -15.98 4.59 -5.72
CA LEU A 64 -17.10 5.48 -6.02
C LEU A 64 -18.30 4.75 -6.64
N GLU A 65 -18.07 3.75 -7.49
CA GLU A 65 -19.12 2.88 -8.03
C GLU A 65 -19.79 2.07 -6.92
N HIS A 66 -19.01 1.54 -5.98
CA HIS A 66 -19.53 0.86 -4.78
C HIS A 66 -20.35 1.81 -3.90
N ALA A 67 -19.84 3.02 -3.64
CA ALA A 67 -20.55 4.04 -2.88
C ALA A 67 -21.87 4.44 -3.56
N LEU A 68 -21.85 4.65 -4.88
CA LEU A 68 -23.05 4.98 -5.66
C LEU A 68 -24.10 3.86 -5.58
N LYS A 69 -23.66 2.61 -5.73
CA LYS A 69 -24.52 1.43 -5.60
C LYS A 69 -25.11 1.32 -4.20
N PHE A 70 -24.33 1.60 -3.16
CA PHE A 70 -24.78 1.61 -1.77
C PHE A 70 -25.85 2.69 -1.53
N LEU A 71 -25.60 3.94 -1.95
CA LEU A 71 -26.53 5.06 -1.79
C LEU A 71 -27.84 4.82 -2.55
N LYS A 72 -27.78 4.30 -3.78
CA LYS A 72 -28.97 3.96 -4.58
C LYS A 72 -29.80 2.84 -3.93
N ARG A 73 -29.16 1.87 -3.28
CA ARG A 73 -29.84 0.78 -2.55
C ARG A 73 -30.37 1.21 -1.19
N ASN A 74 -29.79 2.24 -0.58
CA ASN A 74 -30.15 2.70 0.76
C ASN A 74 -30.42 4.22 0.78
N PRO A 75 -31.49 4.70 0.10
CA PRO A 75 -31.74 6.14 -0.02
C PRO A 75 -31.92 6.85 1.33
N HIS A 76 -32.47 6.15 2.33
CA HIS A 76 -32.68 6.67 3.69
C HIS A 76 -31.36 7.02 4.41
N ARG A 77 -30.23 6.41 4.03
CA ARG A 77 -28.91 6.67 4.62
C ARG A 77 -28.14 7.79 3.92
N MET A 78 -28.69 8.40 2.86
CA MET A 78 -28.00 9.48 2.15
C MET A 78 -27.66 10.65 3.09
N ALA A 79 -28.56 10.97 4.02
CA ALA A 79 -28.36 12.03 5.01
C ALA A 79 -27.15 11.78 5.95
N GLU A 80 -26.74 10.52 6.15
CA GLU A 80 -25.60 10.17 7.00
C GLU A 80 -24.25 10.38 6.30
N THR A 81 -24.23 10.44 4.97
CA THR A 81 -22.99 10.35 4.20
C THR A 81 -22.42 11.69 3.77
N ASN A 82 -23.16 12.81 3.91
CA ASN A 82 -22.80 14.14 3.38
C ASN A 82 -22.36 14.15 1.90
N VAL A 83 -22.68 13.10 1.14
CA VAL A 83 -22.21 12.89 -0.23
C VAL A 83 -23.42 12.87 -1.17
N SER A 84 -23.43 13.77 -2.16
CA SER A 84 -24.48 13.81 -3.17
C SER A 84 -24.24 12.78 -4.28
N ILE A 85 -25.28 12.03 -4.64
CA ILE A 85 -25.28 11.12 -5.81
C ILE A 85 -24.78 11.85 -7.07
N LYS A 86 -25.23 13.10 -7.29
CA LYS A 86 -24.82 13.90 -8.46
C LYS A 86 -23.33 14.20 -8.46
N GLU A 87 -22.73 14.42 -7.30
CA GLU A 87 -21.29 14.69 -7.16
C GLU A 87 -20.45 13.44 -7.40
N VAL A 88 -20.91 12.29 -6.89
CA VAL A 88 -20.28 10.99 -7.15
C VAL A 88 -20.31 10.69 -8.65
N GLU A 89 -21.46 10.84 -9.30
CA GLU A 89 -21.61 10.62 -10.75
C GLU A 89 -20.76 11.60 -11.58
N LYS A 90 -20.70 12.89 -11.19
CA LYS A 90 -19.81 13.87 -11.82
C LYS A 90 -18.35 13.48 -11.67
N THR A 91 -17.95 12.98 -10.50
CA THR A 91 -16.57 12.53 -10.23
C THR A 91 -16.22 11.28 -11.04
N LEU A 92 -17.14 10.32 -11.16
CA LEU A 92 -16.97 9.12 -11.99
C LEU A 92 -16.75 9.49 -13.47
N LYS A 93 -17.52 10.45 -14.02
CA LYS A 93 -17.33 10.96 -15.39
C LYS A 93 -15.94 11.60 -15.59
N LYS A 94 -15.48 12.37 -14.60
CA LYS A 94 -14.12 12.96 -14.61
C LYS A 94 -13.04 11.88 -14.60
N ILE A 95 -13.18 10.87 -13.74
CA ILE A 95 -12.23 9.75 -13.65
C ILE A 95 -12.18 8.98 -14.96
N ALA A 96 -13.32 8.67 -15.58
CA ALA A 96 -13.36 7.98 -16.88
C ALA A 96 -12.61 8.75 -17.98
N THR A 97 -12.75 10.09 -17.99
CA THR A 97 -12.01 10.96 -18.91
C THR A 97 -10.50 10.92 -18.65
N GLN A 98 -10.10 10.97 -17.38
CA GLN A 98 -8.70 10.88 -16.98
C GLN A 98 -8.11 9.49 -17.30
N GLU A 99 -8.86 8.42 -17.03
CA GLU A 99 -8.49 7.04 -17.33
C GLU A 99 -8.13 6.89 -18.82
N LYS A 100 -9.00 7.35 -19.72
CA LYS A 100 -8.76 7.32 -21.17
C LYS A 100 -7.47 8.07 -21.54
N LYS A 101 -7.28 9.29 -21.01
CA LYS A 101 -6.08 10.10 -21.27
C LYS A 101 -4.80 9.41 -20.80
N VAL A 102 -4.83 8.74 -19.65
CA VAL A 102 -3.67 8.05 -19.08
C VAL A 102 -3.34 6.79 -19.84
N ARG A 103 -4.34 6.00 -20.26
CA ARG A 103 -4.14 4.82 -21.12
C ARG A 103 -3.40 5.19 -22.42
N THR A 104 -3.85 6.24 -23.11
CA THR A 104 -3.16 6.75 -24.30
C THR A 104 -1.72 7.20 -24.01
N LYS A 105 -1.42 7.72 -22.81
CA LYS A 105 -0.03 8.03 -22.42
C LYS A 105 0.80 6.77 -22.20
N ILE A 106 0.22 5.71 -21.65
CA ILE A 106 0.92 4.44 -21.41
C ILE A 106 1.21 3.71 -22.72
N GLU A 107 0.27 3.71 -23.67
CA GLU A 107 0.40 3.08 -24.99
C GLU A 107 1.57 3.62 -25.82
N LYS A 108 2.04 4.84 -25.53
CA LYS A 108 3.25 5.42 -26.15
C LYS A 108 4.55 4.71 -25.75
N PHE A 109 4.52 3.85 -24.73
CA PHE A 109 5.69 3.14 -24.22
C PHE A 109 5.56 1.63 -24.48
N PRO A 110 6.61 0.96 -24.99
CA PRO A 110 6.56 -0.45 -25.30
C PRO A 110 6.37 -1.34 -24.06
N GLY A 111 5.95 -2.58 -24.29
CA GLY A 111 5.78 -3.63 -23.27
C GLY A 111 4.38 -3.72 -22.67
N VAL A 112 4.18 -4.69 -21.78
CA VAL A 112 2.87 -5.01 -21.18
C VAL A 112 2.42 -3.94 -20.18
N LEU A 113 1.11 -3.76 -20.02
CA LEU A 113 0.50 -2.99 -18.95
C LEU A 113 0.42 -3.83 -17.68
N ILE A 114 1.06 -3.38 -16.60
CA ILE A 114 1.20 -4.18 -15.37
C ILE A 114 0.45 -3.49 -14.23
N LEU A 115 -0.78 -3.94 -14.01
CA LEU A 115 -1.66 -3.44 -12.96
C LEU A 115 -1.54 -4.32 -11.70
N GLY A 116 -1.85 -3.74 -10.55
CA GLY A 116 -1.84 -4.40 -9.26
C GLY A 116 -0.44 -4.65 -8.69
N THR A 117 -0.38 -4.76 -7.37
CA THR A 117 0.90 -4.89 -6.64
C THR A 117 1.60 -6.22 -6.93
N GLN A 118 0.88 -7.33 -7.01
CA GLN A 118 1.45 -8.64 -7.31
C GLN A 118 2.11 -8.68 -8.70
N GLY A 119 1.43 -8.19 -9.74
CA GLY A 119 1.98 -8.12 -11.08
C GLY A 119 3.25 -7.25 -11.16
N ARG A 120 3.29 -6.16 -10.39
CA ARG A 120 4.49 -5.31 -10.26
C ARG A 120 5.63 -6.02 -9.54
N ALA A 121 5.35 -6.78 -8.50
CA ALA A 121 6.36 -7.55 -7.78
C ALA A 121 7.05 -8.55 -8.71
N HIS A 122 6.25 -9.35 -9.44
CA HIS A 122 6.75 -10.27 -10.45
C HIS A 122 7.61 -9.57 -11.52
N HIS A 123 7.15 -8.41 -12.00
CA HIS A 123 7.89 -7.63 -13.00
C HIS A 123 9.25 -7.13 -12.48
N VAL A 124 9.30 -6.68 -11.22
CA VAL A 124 10.54 -6.22 -10.59
C VAL A 124 11.52 -7.38 -10.44
N ASP A 125 11.05 -8.54 -9.97
CA ASP A 125 11.90 -9.72 -9.78
C ASP A 125 12.48 -10.20 -11.11
N LYS A 126 11.67 -10.24 -12.17
CA LYS A 126 12.13 -10.54 -13.53
C LYS A 126 13.16 -9.52 -14.01
N HIS A 127 12.89 -8.22 -13.84
CA HIS A 127 13.82 -7.16 -14.23
C HIS A 127 15.18 -7.31 -13.53
N ASN A 128 15.18 -7.61 -12.23
CA ASN A 128 16.40 -7.79 -11.47
C ASN A 128 17.17 -9.02 -11.94
N THR A 129 16.47 -10.12 -12.23
CA THR A 129 17.06 -11.34 -12.81
C THR A 129 17.71 -11.06 -14.16
N ASP A 130 16.96 -10.46 -15.10
CA ASP A 130 17.43 -10.13 -16.45
C ASP A 130 18.65 -9.18 -16.43
N LYS A 131 18.79 -8.36 -15.38
CA LYS A 131 19.89 -7.41 -15.19
C LYS A 131 20.96 -7.85 -14.20
N GLN A 132 20.88 -9.08 -13.68
CA GLN A 132 21.82 -9.61 -12.68
C GLN A 132 21.94 -8.70 -11.43
N ILE A 133 20.84 -8.06 -11.03
CA ILE A 133 20.76 -7.25 -9.81
C ILE A 133 20.43 -8.19 -8.66
N GLU A 134 21.37 -8.35 -7.73
CA GLU A 134 21.14 -9.12 -6.51
C GLU A 134 20.08 -8.43 -5.64
N SER A 135 18.99 -9.15 -5.34
CA SER A 135 17.90 -8.66 -4.51
C SER A 135 17.03 -9.79 -3.99
N ILE A 136 16.42 -9.59 -2.82
CA ILE A 136 15.35 -10.46 -2.32
C ILE A 136 14.14 -10.37 -3.25
N SER A 137 13.52 -11.52 -3.54
CA SER A 137 12.29 -11.60 -4.35
C SER A 137 11.15 -10.88 -3.66
N LEU A 138 10.63 -9.86 -4.33
CA LEU A 138 9.48 -9.09 -3.87
C LEU A 138 8.17 -9.88 -4.00
N GLU A 139 8.06 -10.75 -5.00
CA GLU A 139 6.90 -11.63 -5.15
C GLU A 139 6.79 -12.59 -3.97
N TRP A 140 7.89 -13.26 -3.61
CA TRP A 140 7.94 -14.14 -2.43
C TRP A 140 7.70 -13.39 -1.14
N LEU A 141 8.30 -12.21 -0.96
CA LEU A 141 8.07 -11.37 0.21
C LEU A 141 6.60 -10.96 0.36
N TYR A 142 5.95 -10.56 -0.75
CA TYR A 142 4.54 -10.20 -0.75
C TYR A 142 3.64 -11.40 -0.42
N ILE A 143 3.93 -12.58 -0.99
CA ILE A 143 3.23 -13.83 -0.66
C ILE A 143 3.46 -14.21 0.80
N PHE A 144 4.67 -14.07 1.34
CA PHE A 144 4.99 -14.42 2.71
C PHE A 144 4.22 -13.54 3.71
N ILE A 145 4.23 -12.22 3.48
CA ILE A 145 3.39 -11.28 4.23
C ILE A 145 1.92 -11.71 4.11
N PHE A 146 1.41 -11.93 2.89
CA PHE A 146 0.00 -12.32 2.75
C PHE A 146 -0.32 -13.64 3.46
N ARG A 147 0.47 -14.70 3.31
CA ARG A 147 0.17 -16.03 3.88
C ARG A 147 0.32 -16.08 5.41
N ASN A 148 1.38 -15.48 5.95
CA ASN A 148 1.66 -15.59 7.39
C ASN A 148 0.95 -14.51 8.20
N LEU A 149 0.63 -13.38 7.56
CA LEU A 149 0.04 -12.23 8.24
C LEU A 149 -1.46 -12.06 7.92
N SER A 150 -2.01 -12.72 6.88
CA SER A 150 -3.48 -12.68 6.63
C SER A 150 -4.29 -13.35 7.74
N ALA A 151 -3.78 -14.43 8.33
CA ALA A 151 -4.46 -15.14 9.42
C ALA A 151 -4.71 -14.24 10.65
N SER A 152 -3.82 -13.28 10.91
CA SER A 152 -3.90 -12.31 12.01
C SER A 152 -4.68 -11.04 11.66
N THR A 153 -4.96 -10.80 10.38
CA THR A 153 -5.61 -9.57 9.87
C THR A 153 -7.08 -9.75 9.49
N HIS A 154 -7.59 -10.98 9.53
CA HIS A 154 -9.03 -11.21 9.48
C HIS A 154 -9.64 -10.95 10.86
N MET A 155 -10.20 -9.74 11.04
CA MET A 155 -11.07 -9.44 12.17
C MET A 155 -12.22 -10.45 12.17
N LYS A 156 -12.30 -11.32 13.19
CA LYS A 156 -13.34 -12.36 13.26
C LYS A 156 -14.70 -11.67 13.31
N SER A 157 -15.74 -12.33 12.78
CA SER A 157 -17.12 -11.77 12.73
C SER A 157 -17.60 -11.25 14.10
N LEU A 158 -17.15 -11.85 15.20
CA LEU A 158 -17.45 -11.42 16.56
C LEU A 158 -16.80 -10.06 16.90
N ASP A 159 -15.57 -9.83 16.47
CA ASP A 159 -14.81 -8.59 16.69
C ASP A 159 -15.33 -7.46 15.78
N PHE A 160 -15.80 -7.81 14.58
CA PHE A 160 -16.52 -6.88 13.70
C PHE A 160 -17.85 -6.41 14.31
N LYS A 161 -18.58 -7.29 15.00
CA LYS A 161 -19.81 -6.92 15.73
C LYS A 161 -19.54 -6.01 16.94
N ARG A 162 -18.40 -6.18 17.62
CA ARG A 162 -17.96 -5.28 18.71
C ARG A 162 -17.67 -3.87 18.20
N TYR A 163 -17.14 -3.73 16.99
CA TYR A 163 -16.88 -2.44 16.34
C TYR A 163 -18.12 -1.55 16.13
N PHE A 164 -19.32 -2.14 16.08
CA PHE A 164 -20.59 -1.43 15.87
C PHE A 164 -21.47 -1.34 17.13
N LYS A 165 -21.05 -1.95 18.24
CA LYS A 165 -21.68 -1.67 19.54
C LYS A 165 -21.06 -0.39 20.08
N LYS A 166 -21.86 0.67 20.18
CA LYS A 166 -21.56 1.80 21.05
C LYS A 166 -21.48 1.27 22.48
N GLU A 167 -20.28 1.00 22.95
CA GLU A 167 -19.98 1.03 24.37
C GLU A 167 -19.12 2.26 24.61
N GLU A 168 -19.47 2.97 25.67
CA GLU A 168 -18.98 4.30 25.98
C GLU A 168 -17.47 4.25 26.22
N THR A 169 -16.77 5.17 25.55
CA THR A 169 -15.34 5.49 25.72
C THR A 169 -14.33 4.41 25.31
N GLU A 170 -13.68 4.67 24.18
CA GLU A 170 -12.46 4.05 23.63
C GLU A 170 -12.57 2.68 22.95
N ILE A 171 -12.20 2.68 21.66
CA ILE A 171 -11.98 1.47 20.87
C ILE A 171 -10.63 0.89 21.31
N VAL A 172 -10.63 -0.06 22.25
CA VAL A 172 -9.42 -0.77 22.65
C VAL A 172 -9.34 -2.11 21.92
N VAL A 173 -8.49 -2.16 20.89
CA VAL A 173 -8.16 -3.40 20.17
C VAL A 173 -7.11 -4.17 20.98
N PHE A 174 -7.55 -5.14 21.79
CA PHE A 174 -6.65 -6.11 22.40
C PHE A 174 -6.33 -7.22 21.41
N LEU A 175 -5.19 -7.09 20.75
CA LEU A 175 -4.59 -8.15 19.95
C LEU A 175 -3.23 -8.45 20.59
N SER A 176 -3.20 -9.50 21.41
CA SER A 176 -2.01 -9.94 22.15
C SER A 176 -0.82 -10.11 21.20
N GLY A 177 0.25 -9.36 21.42
CA GLY A 177 1.54 -9.62 20.78
C GLY A 177 2.49 -10.38 21.69
N ASN A 178 3.22 -11.34 21.12
CA ASN A 178 4.43 -11.87 21.76
C ASN A 178 5.56 -10.82 21.62
N SER A 179 6.43 -10.68 22.63
CA SER A 179 7.55 -9.74 22.61
C SER A 179 8.56 -10.04 21.49
N ASP A 180 8.71 -11.30 21.11
CA ASP A 180 9.63 -11.71 20.05
C ASP A 180 9.07 -11.34 18.66
N GLU A 181 7.78 -11.57 18.44
CA GLU A 181 7.08 -11.11 17.22
C GLU A 181 7.18 -9.59 17.06
N THR A 182 7.02 -8.85 18.14
CA THR A 182 7.09 -7.39 18.15
C THR A 182 8.47 -6.87 17.70
N LYS A 183 9.56 -7.50 18.13
CA LYS A 183 10.92 -7.15 17.70
C LYS A 183 11.15 -7.46 16.22
N GLU A 184 10.69 -8.61 15.75
CA GLU A 184 10.79 -9.00 14.34
C GLU A 184 9.97 -8.07 13.43
N MET A 185 8.78 -7.65 13.85
CA MET A 185 7.94 -6.70 13.10
C MET A 185 8.61 -5.32 13.00
N ALA A 186 9.19 -4.81 14.08
CA ALA A 186 9.94 -3.55 14.07
C ALA A 186 11.16 -3.63 13.14
N ALA A 187 11.90 -4.74 13.16
CA ALA A 187 13.04 -4.96 12.27
C ALA A 187 12.63 -5.01 10.79
N LEU A 188 11.53 -5.69 10.46
CA LEU A 188 10.99 -5.73 9.09
C LEU A 188 10.49 -4.36 8.62
N ALA A 189 9.85 -3.59 9.49
CA ALA A 189 9.39 -2.24 9.16
C ALA A 189 10.57 -1.30 8.88
N ASP A 190 11.60 -1.33 9.72
CA ASP A 190 12.85 -0.59 9.51
C ASP A 190 13.53 -0.98 8.20
N TYR A 191 13.65 -2.28 7.92
CA TYR A 191 14.18 -2.78 6.66
C TYR A 191 13.42 -2.22 5.45
N PHE A 192 12.07 -2.30 5.44
CA PHE A 192 11.27 -1.76 4.33
C PHE A 192 11.42 -0.26 4.18
N TYR A 193 11.41 0.48 5.28
CA TYR A 193 11.58 1.93 5.26
C TYR A 193 12.94 2.32 4.69
N LYS A 194 14.01 1.69 5.15
CA LYS A 194 15.37 1.94 4.66
C LYS A 194 15.53 1.55 3.18
N GLU A 195 14.98 0.41 2.75
CA GLU A 195 15.02 0.01 1.33
C GLU A 195 14.22 0.96 0.43
N LEU A 196 13.08 1.46 0.93
CA LEU A 196 12.30 2.50 0.27
C LEU A 196 13.12 3.79 0.14
N LEU A 197 13.67 4.29 1.24
CA LEU A 197 14.49 5.50 1.27
C LEU A 197 15.67 5.38 0.30
N ARG A 198 16.40 4.25 0.34
CA ARG A 198 17.49 3.96 -0.60
C ARG A 198 17.04 4.00 -2.06
N THR A 199 15.90 3.39 -2.37
CA THR A 199 15.34 3.36 -3.73
C THR A 199 15.02 4.77 -4.22
N PHE A 200 14.43 5.61 -3.37
CA PHE A 200 14.14 7.01 -3.69
C PHE A 200 15.42 7.84 -3.86
N LEU A 201 16.39 7.72 -2.95
CA LEU A 201 17.67 8.42 -3.06
C LEU A 201 18.40 8.09 -4.38
N LYS A 202 18.37 6.81 -4.80
CA LYS A 202 18.89 6.38 -6.11
C LYS A 202 18.10 6.96 -7.29
N LEU A 203 16.76 6.88 -7.25
CA LEU A 203 15.88 7.38 -8.31
C LEU A 203 16.03 8.89 -8.57
N PHE A 204 16.31 9.65 -7.52
CA PHE A 204 16.45 11.10 -7.58
C PHE A 204 17.91 11.58 -7.62
N LYS A 205 18.88 10.65 -7.66
CA LYS A 205 20.32 10.98 -7.64
C LYS A 205 20.69 11.93 -6.49
N SER A 206 20.13 11.66 -5.32
CA SER A 206 20.31 12.52 -4.16
C SER A 206 21.77 12.48 -3.66
N PRO A 207 22.38 13.62 -3.30
CA PRO A 207 23.71 13.64 -2.69
C PRO A 207 23.77 12.91 -1.34
N LEU A 208 22.63 12.78 -0.65
CA LEU A 208 22.51 12.08 0.63
C LEU A 208 22.61 10.55 0.52
N LEU A 209 22.68 9.98 -0.70
CA LEU A 209 22.77 8.53 -0.89
C LEU A 209 24.02 7.95 -0.22
N SER A 210 25.17 8.63 -0.33
CA SER A 210 26.44 8.15 0.23
C SER A 210 26.44 8.17 1.76
N GLU A 211 25.83 9.18 2.38
CA GLU A 211 25.66 9.28 3.83
C GLU A 211 24.70 8.20 4.35
N PHE A 212 23.58 8.01 3.65
CA PHE A 212 22.62 6.95 3.98
C PHE A 212 23.25 5.55 3.86
N GLU A 213 24.03 5.27 2.82
CA GLU A 213 24.65 3.95 2.65
C GLU A 213 25.73 3.65 3.71
N LYS A 214 26.34 4.68 4.31
CA LYS A 214 27.24 4.52 5.46
C LYS A 214 26.49 4.13 6.72
N SER A 215 25.35 4.79 7.02
CA SER A 215 24.54 4.49 8.21
C SER A 215 23.70 3.21 8.08
N TYR A 216 23.43 2.74 6.86
CA TYR A 216 22.68 1.51 6.60
C TYR A 216 23.45 0.22 6.92
N ARG A 217 24.79 0.26 6.90
CA ARG A 217 25.66 -0.91 7.10
C ARG A 217 26.15 -1.10 8.54
N THR A 218 25.92 -0.12 9.40
CA THR A 218 26.16 -0.15 10.86
C THR A 218 24.90 -0.57 11.58
#